data_AF-A0A9N7MQI2-F1
#
_entry.id   AF-A0A9N7MQI2-F1
#
_cell.length_a   1.000
_cell.length_b   1.000
_cell.length_c   1.000
_cell.angle_alpha   90.00
_cell.angle_beta   90.00
_cell.angle_gamma   90.00
#
_symmetry.space_group_name_H-M   'P 1'
#
loop_
_entity.id
_entity.type
_entity.pdbx_description
1 polymer ?
#
loop_
_entity_poly.entity_id
_entity_poly.type
_entity_poly.pdbx_seq_one_letter_code
_entity_poly.pdbx_strand_id
1 'polypeptide(L)'
;MGLRWVYGVVAVAVVAAGLVVDGGYGFPAEDLVEALPGQPNVTFRQFAGVDRDVPAMYEFLWSHGLISDELENTIRKDCDFSSYSFVGTRNESQYQCYDDLDESYEIASNHVDIYGVIYDECYPSIVEQELRLRKMATKMSYGIDICRMYETSFYLNLPEVQKALHANRTNLRYNWSDCSK
;
A
#
# COMPACT_ATOMS: atom_id res chain seq x y z
N MET A 1 52.37 28.14 -1.81
CA MET A 1 50.94 28.46 -1.96
C MET A 1 50.18 27.49 -2.89
N GLY A 2 50.71 26.31 -3.23
CA GLY A 2 50.10 25.42 -4.25
C GLY A 2 49.26 24.25 -3.73
N LEU A 3 49.64 23.62 -2.61
CA LEU A 3 49.05 22.33 -2.23
C LEU A 3 47.61 22.44 -1.67
N ARG A 4 47.34 23.45 -0.82
CA ARG A 4 46.01 23.65 -0.21
C ARG A 4 44.93 24.03 -1.24
N TRP A 5 45.33 24.68 -2.32
CA TRP A 5 44.41 25.09 -3.39
C TRP A 5 43.99 23.89 -4.24
N VAL A 6 44.93 22.99 -4.55
CA VAL A 6 44.66 21.73 -5.25
C VAL A 6 43.72 20.84 -4.43
N TYR A 7 43.95 20.68 -3.12
CA TYR A 7 43.04 19.91 -2.26
C TYR A 7 41.63 20.52 -2.20
N GLY A 8 41.51 21.85 -2.16
CA GLY A 8 40.21 22.53 -2.18
C GLY A 8 39.44 22.28 -3.48
N VAL A 9 40.12 22.38 -4.63
CA VAL A 9 39.48 22.15 -5.94
C VAL A 9 39.06 20.68 -6.11
N VAL A 10 39.91 19.74 -5.69
CA VAL A 10 39.58 18.30 -5.75
C VAL A 10 38.40 17.97 -4.83
N ALA A 11 38.35 18.52 -3.61
CA ALA A 11 37.24 18.30 -2.69
C ALA A 11 35.90 18.82 -3.25
N VAL A 12 35.90 20.02 -3.86
CA VAL A 12 34.70 20.58 -4.49
C VAL A 12 34.27 19.75 -5.70
N ALA A 13 35.21 19.27 -6.51
CA ALA A 13 34.91 18.43 -7.67
C ALA A 13 34.31 17.06 -7.26
N VAL A 14 34.81 16.46 -6.18
CA VAL A 14 34.27 15.19 -5.65
C VAL A 14 32.86 15.37 -5.07
N VAL A 15 32.61 16.47 -4.35
CA VAL A 15 31.27 16.79 -3.82
C VAL A 15 30.29 17.08 -4.97
N ALA A 16 30.71 17.85 -5.97
CA ALA A 16 29.87 18.13 -7.14
C ALA A 16 29.58 16.87 -7.96
N ALA A 17 30.58 15.99 -8.13
CA ALA A 17 30.37 14.71 -8.79
C ALA A 17 29.41 13.82 -7.99
N GLY A 18 29.57 13.73 -6.67
CA GLY A 18 28.68 12.95 -5.80
C GLY A 18 27.22 13.43 -5.83
N LEU A 19 26.99 14.74 -5.90
CA LEU A 19 25.64 15.32 -6.01
C LEU A 19 24.98 15.08 -7.39
N VAL A 20 25.76 14.78 -8.43
CA VAL A 20 25.23 14.48 -9.78
C VAL A 20 24.86 13.01 -9.93
N VAL A 21 25.31 12.11 -9.05
CA VAL A 21 24.99 10.67 -9.12
C VAL A 21 23.61 10.36 -8.54
N ASP A 22 23.02 11.22 -7.70
CA ASP A 22 21.62 11.10 -7.25
C ASP A 22 20.63 11.65 -8.30
N GLY A 23 20.83 11.22 -9.56
CA GLY A 23 19.85 11.43 -10.61
C GLY A 23 18.59 10.65 -10.29
N GLY A 24 17.58 11.32 -9.75
CA GLY A 24 16.22 10.75 -9.67
C GLY A 24 15.82 10.23 -11.04
N TYR A 25 15.45 8.95 -11.11
CA TYR A 25 14.97 8.34 -12.35
C TYR A 25 13.71 9.07 -12.81
N GLY A 26 13.87 9.97 -13.79
CA GLY A 26 12.75 10.63 -14.44
C GLY A 26 12.02 9.63 -15.33
N PHE A 27 10.69 9.70 -15.34
CA PHE A 27 9.87 8.87 -16.23
C PHE A 27 10.14 9.19 -17.71
N PRO A 28 9.97 8.21 -18.62
CA PRO A 28 10.22 8.42 -20.05
C PRO A 28 9.32 9.54 -20.57
N ALA A 29 9.89 10.43 -21.38
CA ALA A 29 9.15 11.58 -21.92
C ALA A 29 8.05 11.14 -22.89
N GLU A 30 8.25 9.99 -23.54
CA GLU A 30 7.33 9.32 -24.46
C GLU A 30 6.03 8.85 -23.80
N ASP A 31 6.06 8.57 -22.49
CA ASP A 31 4.88 8.10 -21.75
C ASP A 31 4.01 9.26 -21.25
N LEU A 32 4.47 10.51 -21.39
CA LEU A 32 3.74 11.70 -20.94
C LEU A 32 2.41 11.85 -21.67
N VAL A 33 1.30 11.79 -20.93
CA VAL A 33 -0.02 12.05 -21.47
C VAL A 33 -0.28 13.55 -21.47
N GLU A 34 -0.06 14.20 -22.62
CA GLU A 34 -0.17 15.65 -22.77
C GLU A 34 -1.57 16.20 -22.42
N ALA A 35 -2.64 15.58 -22.93
CA ALA A 35 -4.02 15.92 -22.59
C ALA A 35 -4.99 14.80 -22.99
N LEU A 36 -5.98 14.51 -22.14
CA LEU A 36 -7.10 13.62 -22.47
C LEU A 36 -8.31 14.43 -22.99
N PRO A 37 -9.16 13.85 -23.87
CA PRO A 37 -10.39 14.50 -24.31
C PRO A 37 -11.29 14.91 -23.13
N GLY A 38 -11.60 16.21 -23.02
CA GLY A 38 -12.43 16.74 -21.95
C GLY A 38 -11.70 16.99 -20.61
N GLN A 39 -10.39 16.74 -20.55
CA GLN A 39 -9.59 17.03 -19.36
C GLN A 39 -9.45 18.55 -19.16
N PRO A 40 -9.77 19.09 -17.96
CA PRO A 40 -9.50 20.48 -17.65
C PRO A 40 -7.98 20.73 -17.60
N ASN A 41 -7.54 21.98 -17.70
CA ASN A 41 -6.12 22.29 -17.58
C ASN A 41 -5.63 21.94 -16.16
N VAL A 42 -4.73 20.96 -16.07
CA VAL A 42 -4.13 20.48 -14.82
C VAL A 42 -2.66 20.87 -14.75
N THR A 43 -2.16 21.12 -13.55
CA THR A 43 -0.74 21.46 -13.32
C THR A 43 0.14 20.22 -13.10
N PHE A 44 -0.46 19.04 -12.92
CA PHE A 44 0.27 17.80 -12.71
C PHE A 44 0.58 17.10 -14.04
N ARG A 45 1.68 16.36 -14.07
CA ARG A 45 2.07 15.53 -15.20
C ARG A 45 1.54 14.11 -14.98
N GLN A 46 1.02 13.50 -16.03
CA GLN A 46 0.48 12.14 -16.02
C GLN A 46 1.24 11.33 -17.08
N PHE A 47 1.55 10.08 -16.76
CA PHE A 47 2.28 9.17 -17.65
C PHE A 47 1.46 7.89 -17.84
N ALA A 48 1.42 7.33 -19.04
CA ALA A 48 0.73 6.08 -19.36
C ALA A 48 1.73 4.95 -19.58
N GLY A 49 1.34 3.70 -19.29
CA GLY A 49 2.19 2.53 -19.55
C GLY A 49 3.29 2.26 -18.52
N VAL A 50 3.34 3.05 -17.44
CA VAL A 50 4.27 2.84 -16.32
C VAL A 50 3.58 2.00 -15.25
N ASP A 51 4.15 0.83 -14.93
CA ASP A 51 3.70 0.02 -13.78
C ASP A 51 4.32 0.60 -12.49
N ARG A 52 3.51 1.41 -11.78
CA ARG A 52 3.88 2.02 -10.49
C ARG A 52 3.01 1.57 -9.34
N ASP A 53 1.98 0.76 -9.60
CA ASP A 53 1.01 0.42 -8.57
C ASP A 53 1.65 -0.39 -7.44
N VAL A 54 2.46 -1.39 -7.82
CA VAL A 54 3.18 -2.25 -6.87
C VAL A 54 4.23 -1.47 -6.07
N PRO A 55 5.23 -0.78 -6.68
CA PRO A 55 6.21 -0.04 -5.89
C PRO A 55 5.58 1.10 -5.08
N ALA A 56 4.53 1.77 -5.59
CA ALA A 56 3.85 2.83 -4.85
C ALA A 56 3.15 2.32 -3.58
N MET A 57 2.65 1.08 -3.58
CA MET A 57 2.09 0.48 -2.38
C MET A 57 3.14 0.35 -1.27
N TYR A 58 4.34 -0.13 -1.58
CA TYR A 58 5.41 -0.28 -0.59
C TYR A 58 6.02 1.06 -0.16
N GLU A 59 6.16 2.02 -1.08
CA GLU A 59 6.49 3.42 -0.76
C GLU A 59 5.44 4.04 0.19
N PHE A 60 4.16 3.72 -0.01
CA PHE A 60 3.07 4.16 0.87
C PHE A 60 3.20 3.55 2.26
N LEU A 61 3.39 2.23 2.37
CA LEU A 61 3.58 1.56 3.67
C LEU A 61 4.75 2.16 4.44
N TRP A 62 5.89 2.41 3.77
CA TRP A 62 7.07 3.02 4.40
C TRP A 62 6.80 4.46 4.83
N SER A 63 6.27 5.30 3.94
CA SER A 63 6.01 6.71 4.25
C SER A 63 4.94 6.93 5.32
N HIS A 64 4.12 5.90 5.61
CA HIS A 64 3.14 5.89 6.70
C HIS A 64 3.64 5.16 7.97
N GLY A 65 4.92 4.76 8.01
CA GLY A 65 5.55 4.17 9.18
C GLY A 65 5.10 2.74 9.49
N LEU A 66 4.61 2.01 8.49
CA LEU A 66 4.15 0.62 8.65
C LEU A 66 5.26 -0.41 8.44
N ILE A 67 6.31 -0.05 7.70
CA ILE A 67 7.51 -0.89 7.49
C ILE A 67 8.77 -0.12 7.83
N SER A 68 9.85 -0.85 8.14
CA SER A 68 11.13 -0.26 8.52
C SER A 68 11.91 0.30 7.33
N ASP A 69 12.80 1.25 7.60
CA ASP A 69 13.76 1.76 6.60
C ASP A 69 14.64 0.62 6.04
N GLU A 70 14.99 -0.37 6.86
CA GLU A 70 15.81 -1.51 6.43
C GLU A 70 15.09 -2.36 5.37
N LEU A 71 13.80 -2.62 5.57
CA LEU A 71 12.98 -3.39 4.64
C LEU A 71 12.72 -2.59 3.36
N GLU A 72 12.38 -1.30 3.46
CA GLU A 72 12.23 -0.42 2.29
C GLU A 72 13.50 -0.37 1.44
N ASN A 73 14.66 -0.23 2.07
CA ASN A 73 15.92 -0.17 1.35
C ASN A 73 16.24 -1.49 0.63
N THR A 74 15.92 -2.63 1.26
CA THR A 74 16.08 -3.95 0.65
C THR A 74 15.16 -4.09 -0.56
N ILE A 75 13.86 -3.78 -0.41
CA ILE A 75 12.88 -3.81 -1.50
C ILE A 75 13.33 -2.91 -2.65
N ARG A 76 13.73 -1.66 -2.38
CA ARG A 76 14.15 -0.71 -3.40
C ARG A 76 15.40 -1.16 -4.17
N LYS A 77 16.27 -1.92 -3.53
CA LYS A 77 17.54 -2.37 -4.11
C LYS A 77 17.40 -3.68 -4.87
N ASP A 78 16.64 -4.63 -4.33
CA ASP A 78 16.63 -6.01 -4.79
C ASP A 78 15.41 -6.32 -5.68
N CYS A 79 14.35 -5.48 -5.64
CA CYS A 79 13.19 -5.60 -6.53
C CYS A 79 13.35 -4.80 -7.83
N ASP A 80 13.28 -5.50 -8.97
CA ASP A 80 13.05 -4.89 -10.28
C ASP A 80 11.55 -4.86 -10.61
N PHE A 81 10.91 -3.71 -10.36
CA PHE A 81 9.48 -3.52 -10.63
C PHE A 81 9.15 -3.38 -12.12
N SER A 82 10.13 -3.15 -13.00
CA SER A 82 9.87 -3.06 -14.45
C SER A 82 9.52 -4.40 -15.08
N SER A 83 9.94 -5.49 -14.44
CA SER A 83 9.69 -6.88 -14.86
C SER A 83 8.80 -7.65 -13.87
N TYR A 84 8.21 -6.95 -12.91
CA TYR A 84 7.34 -7.55 -11.90
C TYR A 84 6.04 -8.04 -12.53
N SER A 85 5.66 -9.28 -12.25
CA SER A 85 4.39 -9.83 -12.68
C SER A 85 3.76 -10.62 -11.55
N PHE A 86 2.63 -10.14 -11.03
CA PHE A 86 1.88 -10.84 -9.98
C PHE A 86 1.47 -12.27 -10.40
N VAL A 87 1.33 -12.51 -11.71
CA VAL A 87 0.96 -13.80 -12.31
C VAL A 87 2.06 -14.21 -13.31
N GLY A 88 3.15 -14.81 -12.84
CA GLY A 88 4.26 -15.18 -13.73
C GLY A 88 5.19 -16.28 -13.23
N THR A 89 5.98 -16.81 -14.16
CA THR A 89 7.03 -17.80 -13.88
C THR A 89 8.18 -17.15 -13.13
N ARG A 90 8.35 -17.58 -11.88
CA ARG A 90 9.34 -17.09 -10.93
C ARG A 90 10.75 -17.47 -11.36
N ASN A 91 11.62 -16.47 -11.51
CA ASN A 91 13.07 -16.67 -11.58
C ASN A 91 13.67 -16.64 -10.17
N GLU A 92 14.83 -17.28 -9.98
CA GLU A 92 15.53 -17.35 -8.69
C GLU A 92 15.87 -15.96 -8.13
N SER A 93 16.21 -15.00 -8.98
CA SER A 93 16.47 -13.60 -8.58
C SER A 93 15.22 -12.83 -8.13
N GLN A 94 14.02 -13.27 -8.52
CA GLN A 94 12.77 -12.62 -8.09
C GLN A 94 12.28 -13.16 -6.74
N TYR A 95 12.73 -14.34 -6.32
CA TYR A 95 12.25 -14.97 -5.08
C TYR A 95 12.51 -14.09 -3.85
N GLN A 96 13.69 -13.49 -3.75
CA GLN A 96 14.03 -12.61 -2.63
C GLN A 96 13.12 -11.39 -2.57
N CYS A 97 12.93 -10.72 -3.72
CA CYS A 97 12.00 -9.60 -3.80
C CYS A 97 10.59 -10.00 -3.34
N TYR A 98 10.04 -11.13 -3.82
CA TYR A 98 8.72 -11.58 -3.38
C TYR A 98 8.64 -11.86 -1.88
N ASP A 99 9.69 -12.43 -1.28
CA ASP A 99 9.77 -12.69 0.16
C ASP A 99 9.72 -11.37 0.94
N ASP A 100 10.49 -10.37 0.53
CA ASP A 100 10.50 -9.04 1.17
C ASP A 100 9.15 -8.31 0.97
N LEU A 101 8.53 -8.47 -0.21
CA LEU A 101 7.21 -7.93 -0.54
C LEU A 101 6.08 -8.60 0.26
N ASP A 102 6.20 -9.90 0.54
CA ASP A 102 5.25 -10.67 1.37
C ASP A 102 5.44 -10.32 2.84
N GLU A 103 6.68 -10.22 3.33
CA GLU A 103 7.00 -9.80 4.69
C GLU A 103 6.45 -8.40 4.98
N SER A 104 6.67 -7.43 4.08
CA SER A 104 6.13 -6.07 4.23
C SER A 104 4.60 -6.04 4.25
N TYR A 105 3.95 -6.88 3.44
CA TYR A 105 2.49 -7.04 3.47
C TYR A 105 2.00 -7.66 4.78
N GLU A 106 2.64 -8.72 5.27
CA GLU A 106 2.32 -9.37 6.54
C GLU A 106 2.51 -8.41 7.72
N ILE A 107 3.61 -7.66 7.78
CA ILE A 107 3.85 -6.66 8.84
C ILE A 107 2.71 -5.63 8.86
N ALA A 108 2.34 -5.10 7.70
CA ALA A 108 1.27 -4.10 7.62
C ALA A 108 -0.10 -4.68 7.97
N SER A 109 -0.47 -5.81 7.34
CA SER A 109 -1.81 -6.40 7.45
C SER A 109 -2.11 -7.04 8.81
N ASN A 110 -1.09 -7.50 9.55
CA ASN A 110 -1.28 -8.06 10.88
C ASN A 110 -1.62 -7.00 11.95
N HIS A 111 -1.41 -5.72 11.64
CA HIS A 111 -1.61 -4.63 12.59
C HIS A 111 -2.62 -3.58 12.12
N VAL A 112 -2.84 -3.47 10.81
CA VAL A 112 -3.61 -2.39 10.19
C VAL A 112 -4.40 -2.93 9.00
N ASP A 113 -5.61 -2.41 8.78
CA ASP A 113 -6.34 -2.64 7.53
C ASP A 113 -5.63 -1.92 6.37
N ILE A 114 -5.07 -2.69 5.44
CA ILE A 114 -4.37 -2.16 4.26
C ILE A 114 -5.28 -1.31 3.36
N TYR A 115 -6.59 -1.52 3.41
CA TYR A 115 -7.58 -0.73 2.66
C TYR A 115 -7.92 0.58 3.38
N GLY A 116 -7.44 0.77 4.61
CA GLY A 116 -7.71 1.95 5.42
C GLY A 116 -6.76 2.09 6.60
N VAL A 117 -5.54 2.56 6.34
CA VAL A 117 -4.48 2.60 7.36
C VAL A 117 -4.70 3.56 8.53
N ILE A 118 -5.71 4.41 8.42
CA ILE A 118 -6.15 5.34 9.46
C ILE A 118 -7.53 4.99 10.02
N TYR A 119 -8.11 3.86 9.60
CA TYR A 119 -9.38 3.40 10.13
C TYR A 119 -9.19 2.87 11.54
N ASP A 120 -10.21 3.04 12.39
CA ASP A 120 -10.22 2.37 13.69
C ASP A 120 -10.46 0.86 13.46
N GLU A 121 -10.32 0.04 14.51
CA GLU A 121 -10.60 -1.40 14.45
C GLU A 121 -12.04 -1.71 14.89
N CYS A 122 -12.66 -2.73 14.29
CA CYS A 122 -13.99 -3.17 14.71
C CYS A 122 -13.90 -3.96 16.04
N TYR A 123 -14.10 -3.25 17.16
CA TYR A 123 -14.12 -3.88 18.47
C TYR A 123 -15.53 -4.36 18.84
N PRO A 124 -15.65 -5.53 19.50
CA PRO A 124 -16.90 -5.92 20.16
C PRO A 124 -17.34 -4.85 21.17
N SER A 125 -18.65 -4.68 21.34
CA SER A 125 -19.22 -3.66 22.23
C SER A 125 -18.67 -3.66 23.66
N ILE A 126 -18.30 -4.84 24.20
CA ILE A 126 -17.67 -4.98 25.52
C ILE A 126 -16.25 -4.40 25.56
N VAL A 127 -15.47 -4.56 24.49
CA VAL A 127 -14.11 -4.02 24.38
C VAL A 127 -14.17 -2.51 24.20
N GLU A 128 -15.07 -2.00 23.36
CA GLU A 128 -15.30 -0.55 23.24
C GLU A 128 -15.67 0.08 24.59
N GLN A 129 -16.53 -0.58 25.36
CA GLN A 129 -16.93 -0.09 26.69
C GLN A 129 -15.71 -0.01 27.62
N GLU A 130 -14.86 -1.03 27.63
CA GLU A 130 -13.65 -1.04 28.45
C GLU A 130 -12.66 0.05 28.01
N LEU A 131 -12.44 0.24 26.71
CA LEU A 131 -11.59 1.29 26.15
C LEU A 131 -12.08 2.69 26.53
N ARG A 132 -13.41 2.91 26.50
CA ARG A 132 -14.05 4.16 26.96
C ARG A 132 -13.89 4.36 28.48
N LEU A 133 -14.16 3.33 29.28
CA LEU A 133 -14.08 3.39 30.76
C LEU A 133 -12.64 3.64 31.23
N ARG A 134 -11.66 2.99 30.61
CA ARG A 134 -10.22 3.17 30.91
C ARG A 134 -9.62 4.42 30.26
N LYS A 135 -10.40 5.19 29.48
CA LYS A 135 -9.95 6.38 28.74
C LYS A 135 -8.76 6.12 27.82
N MET A 136 -8.66 4.90 27.28
CA MET A 136 -7.61 4.50 26.34
C MET A 136 -7.94 4.97 24.92
N ALA A 137 -9.23 5.01 24.56
CA ALA A 137 -9.70 5.62 23.33
C ALA A 137 -10.10 7.08 23.59
N THR A 138 -9.24 8.03 23.20
CA THR A 138 -9.50 9.47 23.35
C THR A 138 -10.32 10.04 22.19
N LYS A 139 -10.34 9.34 21.06
CA LYS A 139 -11.10 9.69 19.86
C LYS A 139 -11.52 8.39 19.16
N MET A 140 -12.81 8.28 18.86
CA MET A 140 -13.36 7.27 17.95
C MET A 140 -13.90 8.02 16.73
N SER A 141 -13.61 7.53 15.53
CA SER A 141 -14.08 8.10 14.28
C SER A 141 -15.56 7.75 14.09
N TYR A 142 -16.47 8.69 14.37
CA TYR A 142 -17.92 8.48 14.24
C TYR A 142 -18.45 8.57 12.79
N GLY A 143 -17.60 8.47 11.77
CA GLY A 143 -17.99 8.70 10.37
C GLY A 143 -17.78 7.53 9.42
N ILE A 144 -17.04 6.50 9.83
CA ILE A 144 -16.69 5.35 8.99
C ILE A 144 -17.15 4.09 9.73
N ASP A 145 -18.06 3.34 9.11
CA ASP A 145 -18.48 2.02 9.59
C ASP A 145 -17.43 0.98 9.21
N ILE A 146 -16.55 0.70 10.18
CA ILE A 146 -15.47 -0.30 10.07
C ILE A 146 -16.01 -1.72 10.26
N CYS A 147 -17.10 -1.89 11.00
CA CYS A 147 -17.70 -3.19 11.28
C CYS A 147 -18.55 -3.72 10.12
N ARG A 148 -18.67 -2.96 9.02
CA ARG A 148 -19.45 -3.27 7.82
C ARG A 148 -19.37 -4.73 7.38
N MET A 149 -18.17 -5.33 7.34
CA MET A 149 -18.01 -6.72 6.88
C MET A 149 -18.74 -7.70 7.82
N TYR A 150 -18.58 -7.55 9.14
CA TYR A 150 -19.28 -8.38 10.13
C TYR A 150 -20.79 -8.17 10.06
N GLU A 151 -21.24 -6.92 9.97
CA GLU A 151 -22.66 -6.59 9.88
C GLU A 151 -23.30 -7.17 8.60
N THR A 152 -22.61 -7.05 7.47
CA THR A 152 -23.05 -7.59 6.17
C THR A 152 -23.15 -9.11 6.23
N SER A 153 -22.11 -9.78 6.72
CA SER A 153 -22.10 -11.23 6.89
C SER A 153 -23.20 -11.72 7.84
N PHE A 154 -23.39 -11.03 8.97
CA PHE A 154 -24.46 -11.34 9.92
C PHE A 154 -25.83 -11.19 9.27
N TYR A 155 -26.11 -10.04 8.66
CA TYR A 155 -27.41 -9.72 8.07
C TYR A 155 -27.78 -10.66 6.92
N LEU A 156 -26.86 -10.92 5.99
CA LEU A 156 -27.12 -11.77 4.82
C LEU A 156 -27.26 -13.27 5.17
N ASN A 157 -26.83 -13.66 6.37
CA ASN A 157 -27.03 -15.02 6.90
C ASN A 157 -28.30 -15.19 7.75
N LEU A 158 -29.08 -14.13 7.98
CA LEU A 158 -30.38 -14.26 8.66
C LEU A 158 -31.38 -15.05 7.79
N PRO A 159 -32.12 -16.03 8.35
CA PRO A 159 -33.08 -16.82 7.58
C PRO A 159 -34.16 -15.98 6.88
N GLU A 160 -34.62 -14.92 7.53
CA GLU A 160 -35.63 -13.99 7.00
C GLU A 160 -35.10 -13.23 5.79
N VAL A 161 -33.83 -12.81 5.85
CA VAL A 161 -33.14 -12.09 4.77
C VAL A 161 -32.87 -13.03 3.59
N GLN A 162 -32.33 -14.23 3.85
CA GLN A 162 -32.12 -15.23 2.80
C GLN A 162 -33.43 -15.63 2.11
N LYS A 163 -34.54 -15.70 2.86
CA LYS A 163 -35.89 -15.95 2.32
C LYS A 163 -36.38 -14.80 1.45
N ALA A 164 -36.19 -13.56 1.90
CA ALA A 164 -36.59 -12.36 1.15
C ALA A 164 -35.80 -12.18 -0.15
N LEU A 165 -34.49 -12.47 -0.12
CA LEU A 165 -33.60 -12.39 -1.29
C LEU A 165 -33.72 -13.60 -2.23
N HIS A 166 -34.51 -14.61 -1.86
CA HIS A 166 -34.57 -15.88 -2.57
C HIS A 166 -33.18 -16.53 -2.76
N ALA A 167 -32.28 -16.37 -1.77
CA ALA A 167 -30.92 -16.91 -1.81
C ALA A 167 -30.90 -18.39 -1.38
N ASN A 168 -31.66 -18.75 -0.34
CA ASN A 168 -31.71 -20.11 0.19
C ASN A 168 -32.96 -20.88 -0.29
N ARG A 169 -33.14 -21.01 -1.61
CA ARG A 169 -34.31 -21.69 -2.20
C ARG A 169 -34.21 -23.21 -2.17
N THR A 170 -32.98 -23.73 -2.21
CA THR A 170 -32.68 -25.16 -2.35
C THR A 170 -32.12 -25.79 -1.07
N ASN A 171 -32.21 -25.09 0.07
CA ASN A 171 -31.58 -25.49 1.33
C ASN A 171 -30.05 -25.58 1.20
N LEU A 172 -29.42 -24.44 0.90
CA LEU A 172 -27.97 -24.30 0.79
C LEU A 172 -27.30 -24.75 2.09
N ARG A 173 -26.23 -25.55 1.97
CA ARG A 173 -25.49 -26.10 3.11
C ARG A 173 -24.39 -25.18 3.65
N TYR A 174 -24.24 -24.01 3.06
CA TYR A 174 -23.19 -23.05 3.41
C TYR A 174 -23.81 -21.67 3.67
N ASN A 175 -23.12 -20.94 4.54
CA ASN A 175 -23.44 -19.55 4.81
C ASN A 175 -22.96 -18.66 3.66
N TRP A 176 -23.63 -17.54 3.47
CA TRP A 176 -23.15 -16.47 2.62
C TRP A 176 -21.80 -15.95 3.13
N SER A 177 -20.89 -15.63 2.21
CA SER A 177 -19.58 -15.01 2.46
C SER A 177 -19.26 -13.98 1.37
N ASP A 178 -18.39 -13.02 1.67
CA ASP A 178 -18.00 -11.95 0.74
C ASP A 178 -17.39 -12.49 -0.56
N CYS A 179 -16.53 -13.50 -0.44
CA CYS A 179 -15.86 -14.16 -1.56
C CYS A 179 -16.18 -15.66 -1.59
N SER A 180 -16.19 -16.25 -2.79
CA SER A 180 -16.11 -17.71 -2.93
C SER A 180 -14.72 -18.18 -2.56
N LYS A 181 -14.64 -19.30 -1.85
CA LYS A 181 -13.39 -20.06 -1.70
C LYS A 181 -13.10 -20.87 -2.95
#